data_AF-A0A9D2QEU2-F1
#
_entry.id   AF-A0A9D2QEU2-F1
#
_cell.length_a   1.000
_cell.length_b   1.000
_cell.length_c   1.000
_cell.angle_alpha   90.00
_cell.angle_beta   90.00
_cell.angle_gamma   90.00
#
_symmetry.space_group_name_H-M   'P 1'
#
loop_
_entity.id
_entity.type
_entity.pdbx_description
1 polymer ?
#
loop_
_entity_poly.entity_id
_entity_poly.type
_entity_poly.pdbx_seq_one_letter_code
_entity_poly.pdbx_strand_id
1 'polypeptide(L)'
;MKSTRLFAAAVAVSAGLSLAACSSDDDDSNGSDNAAGTTTAAENTQEIQPPTAQELQDILDRAVDPAVPAEEKTDSVEGGEEAVELFDVMTRSKEESGATLQVVDPVLPGISPQQVMATLQMEVPDLDLNPVEGVGFVYDDGQWKLERRWACTLVNTVAADQLPPLCEDVAAEQDAPAEDAPAEDAPAN
;
A
#
# COMPACT_ATOMS: atom_id res chain seq x y z
N MET A 1 32.43 26.60 -29.85
CA MET A 1 33.24 26.46 -28.60
C MET A 1 32.51 25.41 -27.78
N LYS A 2 32.97 24.19 -27.49
CA LYS A 2 34.31 23.58 -27.37
C LYS A 2 35.09 23.91 -26.09
N SER A 3 34.66 23.29 -24.98
CA SER A 3 35.51 22.97 -23.83
C SER A 3 34.88 21.86 -22.97
N THR A 4 35.18 20.59 -23.28
CA THR A 4 34.94 19.46 -22.37
C THR A 4 35.78 19.64 -21.10
N ARG A 5 35.26 19.26 -19.92
CA ARG A 5 36.08 18.96 -18.75
C ARG A 5 35.63 17.65 -18.12
N LEU A 6 36.43 16.61 -18.34
CA LEU A 6 36.43 15.40 -17.54
C LEU A 6 37.11 15.71 -16.21
N PHE A 7 36.54 15.26 -15.09
CA PHE A 7 37.28 15.02 -13.86
C PHE A 7 36.81 13.68 -13.29
N ALA A 8 37.70 12.68 -13.36
CA ALA A 8 37.53 11.43 -12.64
C ALA A 8 38.12 11.59 -11.23
N ALA A 9 37.35 11.22 -10.22
CA ALA A 9 37.82 10.97 -8.87
C ALA A 9 37.40 9.55 -8.50
N ALA A 10 38.30 8.78 -7.89
CA ALA A 10 38.09 7.37 -7.54
C ALA A 10 38.62 7.12 -6.13
N VAL A 11 38.27 5.95 -5.56
CA VAL A 11 38.62 5.50 -4.20
C VAL A 11 37.79 6.26 -3.13
N ALA A 12 37.25 5.64 -2.07
CA ALA A 12 37.53 4.32 -1.49
C ALA A 12 36.30 3.41 -1.34
N VAL A 13 36.53 2.09 -1.31
CA VAL A 13 35.64 1.13 -0.66
C VAL A 13 36.09 0.98 0.80
N SER A 14 35.18 1.17 1.74
CA SER A 14 35.41 0.94 3.17
C SER A 14 34.38 -0.03 3.74
N ALA A 15 34.65 -1.33 3.63
CA ALA A 15 33.87 -2.35 4.34
C ALA A 15 34.18 -2.26 5.85
N GLY A 16 33.15 -2.05 6.67
CA GLY A 16 33.28 -1.71 8.09
C GLY A 16 32.27 -2.42 9.00
N LEU A 17 32.04 -3.72 8.77
CA LEU A 17 31.13 -4.56 9.57
C LEU A 17 31.63 -4.69 11.03
N SER A 18 31.22 -3.73 11.87
CA SER A 18 31.57 -3.66 13.28
C SER A 18 30.44 -4.26 14.12
N LEU A 19 30.46 -5.58 14.32
CA LEU A 19 29.49 -6.26 15.18
C LEU A 19 29.76 -5.94 16.65
N ALA A 20 29.18 -4.85 17.14
CA ALA A 20 29.13 -4.50 18.56
C ALA A 20 28.09 -5.36 19.31
N ALA A 21 28.36 -6.66 19.41
CA ALA A 21 27.60 -7.58 20.25
C ALA A 21 27.89 -7.28 21.73
N CYS A 22 27.24 -6.24 22.27
CA CYS A 22 27.41 -5.80 23.64
C CYS A 22 26.64 -6.72 24.60
N SER A 23 27.22 -7.87 24.90
CA SER A 23 26.80 -8.71 26.02
C SER A 23 27.08 -7.96 27.32
N SER A 24 26.03 -7.52 28.02
CA SER A 24 26.16 -7.11 29.42
C SER A 24 26.16 -8.38 30.26
N ASP A 25 27.29 -8.65 30.90
CA ASP A 25 27.49 -9.74 31.85
C ASP A 25 27.08 -9.23 33.23
N ASP A 26 26.22 -9.96 33.96
CA ASP A 26 25.73 -9.59 35.30
C ASP A 26 25.87 -10.81 36.25
N ASP A 27 26.35 -10.55 37.48
CA ASP A 27 26.97 -11.54 38.39
C ASP A 27 26.02 -12.65 38.92
N ASP A 28 26.56 -13.87 39.03
CA ASP A 28 26.21 -14.94 39.98
C ASP A 28 24.74 -15.38 40.17
N SER A 29 24.45 -16.64 39.79
CA SER A 29 23.93 -17.65 40.75
C SER A 29 23.96 -19.09 40.24
N ASN A 30 24.49 -20.00 41.06
CA ASN A 30 24.55 -21.44 40.81
C ASN A 30 23.16 -22.11 40.83
N GLY A 31 22.71 -22.62 39.68
CA GLY A 31 21.51 -23.47 39.53
C GLY A 31 21.76 -24.62 38.54
N SER A 32 21.14 -25.78 38.78
CA SER A 32 21.37 -27.02 38.01
C SER A 32 20.26 -27.28 36.97
N ASP A 33 20.55 -28.18 36.02
CA ASP A 33 19.60 -28.88 35.14
C ASP A 33 18.80 -28.03 34.13
N ASN A 34 19.26 -27.98 32.87
CA ASN A 34 18.69 -28.82 31.79
C ASN A 34 19.45 -28.69 30.46
N ALA A 35 19.86 -29.82 29.88
CA ALA A 35 20.43 -29.89 28.53
C ALA A 35 19.35 -30.27 27.50
N ALA A 36 18.55 -29.29 27.08
CA ALA A 36 17.49 -29.45 26.07
C ALA A 36 17.50 -28.28 25.07
N GLY A 37 18.67 -28.00 24.48
CA GLY A 37 18.86 -26.95 23.48
C GLY A 37 18.23 -27.27 22.13
N THR A 38 16.90 -27.33 22.07
CA THR A 38 16.16 -27.27 20.80
C THR A 38 16.40 -25.90 20.19
N THR A 39 17.38 -25.81 19.29
CA THR A 39 17.55 -24.64 18.43
C THR A 39 16.44 -24.66 17.38
N THR A 40 15.23 -24.29 17.81
CA THR A 40 14.25 -23.70 16.91
C THR A 40 14.94 -22.47 16.33
N ALA A 41 15.29 -22.53 15.05
CA ALA A 41 15.64 -21.31 14.35
C ALA A 41 14.41 -20.40 14.44
N ALA A 42 14.55 -19.27 15.14
CA ALA A 42 13.54 -18.23 15.07
C ALA A 42 13.52 -17.76 13.63
N GLU A 43 12.48 -18.15 12.88
CA GLU A 43 12.23 -17.57 11.56
C GLU A 43 12.08 -16.07 11.79
N ASN A 44 12.98 -15.30 11.21
CA ASN A 44 13.07 -13.85 11.43
C ASN A 44 12.00 -13.16 10.57
N THR A 45 10.74 -13.48 10.87
CA THR A 45 9.55 -12.85 10.34
C THR A 45 9.65 -11.37 10.65
N GLN A 46 10.00 -10.59 9.64
CA GLN A 46 10.09 -9.15 9.75
C GLN A 46 8.67 -8.62 9.89
N GLU A 47 8.27 -8.28 11.12
CA GLU A 47 6.94 -7.76 11.41
C GLU A 47 6.73 -6.48 10.59
N ILE A 48 5.72 -6.51 9.72
CA ILE A 48 5.34 -5.36 8.91
C ILE A 48 4.69 -4.36 9.85
N GLN A 49 5.34 -3.20 10.01
CA GLN A 49 4.80 -2.14 10.85
C GLN A 49 3.50 -1.61 10.21
N PRO A 50 2.37 -1.58 10.94
CA PRO A 50 1.14 -1.01 10.42
C PRO A 50 1.33 0.51 10.22
N PRO A 51 0.80 1.08 9.14
CA PRO A 51 0.96 2.49 8.82
C PRO A 51 0.02 3.34 9.69
N THR A 52 0.43 4.57 9.95
CA THR A 52 -0.43 5.61 10.51
C THR A 52 -1.40 6.15 9.47
N ALA A 53 -2.49 6.78 9.91
CA ALA A 53 -3.41 7.48 9.03
C ALA A 53 -2.72 8.55 8.16
N GLN A 54 -1.64 9.18 8.66
CA GLN A 54 -0.86 10.15 7.88
C GLN A 54 -0.03 9.48 6.77
N GLU A 55 0.59 8.33 7.02
CA GLU A 55 1.33 7.60 5.97
C GLU A 55 0.38 7.09 4.87
N LEU A 56 -0.85 6.72 5.24
CA LEU A 56 -1.90 6.41 4.26
C LEU A 56 -2.39 7.66 3.50
N GLN A 57 -2.45 8.83 4.15
CA GLN A 57 -2.79 10.10 3.51
C GLN A 57 -1.72 10.49 2.47
N ASP A 58 -0.44 10.37 2.83
CA ASP A 58 0.69 10.71 1.96
C ASP A 58 0.74 9.85 0.68
N ILE A 59 0.22 8.61 0.73
CA ILE A 59 0.01 7.74 -0.44
C ILE A 59 -1.10 8.29 -1.34
N LEU A 60 -2.26 8.61 -0.76
CA LEU A 60 -3.41 9.13 -1.51
C LEU A 60 -3.11 10.47 -2.17
N ASP A 61 -2.45 11.40 -1.46
CA ASP A 61 -2.09 12.70 -2.01
C ASP A 61 -1.02 12.57 -3.12
N ARG A 62 -0.04 11.67 -2.99
CA ARG A 62 0.95 11.40 -4.06
C ARG A 62 0.28 10.92 -5.34
N ALA A 63 -0.69 10.02 -5.25
CA ALA A 63 -1.41 9.46 -6.41
C ALA A 63 -2.09 10.54 -7.29
N VAL A 64 -2.33 11.73 -6.75
CA VAL A 64 -3.12 12.80 -7.38
C VAL A 64 -2.43 14.18 -7.38
N ASP A 65 -1.14 14.25 -7.01
CA ASP A 65 -0.38 15.52 -6.98
C ASP A 65 0.10 15.92 -8.38
N PRO A 66 -0.34 17.04 -8.98
CA PRO A 66 0.14 17.50 -10.29
C PRO A 66 1.63 17.87 -10.33
N ALA A 67 2.31 17.97 -9.18
CA ALA A 67 3.76 18.19 -9.11
C ALA A 67 4.60 16.90 -9.21
N VAL A 68 4.01 15.72 -9.01
CA VAL A 68 4.71 14.42 -9.07
C VAL A 68 4.57 13.80 -10.48
N PRO A 69 5.67 13.39 -11.14
CA PRO A 69 5.61 12.68 -12.43
C PRO A 69 4.78 11.39 -12.35
N ALA A 70 4.08 11.03 -13.42
CA ALA A 70 3.24 9.82 -13.43
C ALA A 70 4.06 8.54 -13.17
N GLU A 71 5.31 8.50 -13.62
CA GLU A 71 6.25 7.40 -13.35
C GLU A 71 6.67 7.30 -11.88
N GLU A 72 6.62 8.39 -11.11
CA GLU A 72 6.86 8.42 -9.65
C GLU A 72 5.58 8.19 -8.82
N LYS A 73 4.40 8.17 -9.47
CA LYS A 73 3.11 7.85 -8.84
C LYS A 73 2.78 6.36 -8.86
N THR A 74 3.40 5.57 -9.74
CA THR A 74 3.23 4.10 -9.84
C THR A 74 3.30 3.42 -8.46
N ASP A 75 4.30 3.78 -7.66
CA ASP A 75 4.53 3.32 -6.29
C ASP A 75 3.37 3.59 -5.30
N SER A 76 2.40 4.47 -5.61
CA SER A 76 1.25 4.73 -4.74
C SER A 76 0.08 3.76 -4.91
N VAL A 77 0.08 2.90 -5.93
CA VAL A 77 -0.99 1.94 -6.24
C VAL A 77 -0.41 0.55 -6.53
N GLU A 78 -1.07 -0.49 -6.06
CA GLU A 78 -0.76 -1.89 -6.39
C GLU A 78 -0.82 -2.13 -7.90
N GLY A 79 0.32 -2.47 -8.52
CA GLY A 79 0.45 -2.64 -9.97
C GLY A 79 0.37 -1.33 -10.78
N GLY A 80 0.55 -0.16 -10.16
CA GLY A 80 0.43 1.14 -10.83
C GLY A 80 1.34 1.33 -12.05
N GLU A 81 2.43 0.57 -12.17
CA GLU A 81 3.30 0.52 -13.33
C GLU A 81 2.62 0.01 -14.62
N GLU A 82 1.53 -0.76 -14.49
CA GLU A 82 0.71 -1.22 -15.62
C GLU A 82 -0.30 -0.16 -16.10
N ALA A 83 -0.48 0.94 -15.36
CA ALA A 83 -1.48 1.98 -15.64
C ALA A 83 -0.96 3.41 -15.38
N VAL A 84 0.25 3.74 -15.85
CA VAL A 84 0.84 5.09 -15.69
C VAL A 84 -0.09 6.23 -16.13
N GLU A 85 -0.87 6.03 -17.20
CA GLU A 85 -1.84 6.99 -17.73
C GLU A 85 -3.05 7.27 -16.81
N LEU A 86 -3.33 6.36 -15.86
CA LEU A 86 -4.39 6.51 -14.86
C LEU A 86 -4.16 7.72 -13.95
N PHE A 87 -2.91 7.98 -13.60
CA PHE A 87 -2.56 9.04 -12.67
C PHE A 87 -2.85 10.43 -13.22
N ASP A 88 -2.73 10.64 -14.54
CA ASP A 88 -3.15 11.89 -15.19
C ASP A 88 -4.68 12.06 -15.15
N VAL A 89 -5.43 10.97 -15.37
CA VAL A 89 -6.91 10.96 -15.28
C VAL A 89 -7.37 11.29 -13.86
N MET A 90 -6.77 10.67 -12.84
CA MET A 90 -7.08 10.93 -11.42
C MET A 90 -6.68 12.33 -10.98
N THR A 91 -5.49 12.81 -11.36
CA THR A 91 -5.00 14.17 -11.06
C THR A 91 -5.95 15.21 -11.62
N ARG A 92 -6.29 15.13 -12.93
CA ARG A 92 -7.26 16.02 -13.57
C ARG A 92 -8.64 15.93 -12.93
N SER A 93 -9.12 14.73 -12.62
CA SER A 93 -10.42 14.54 -11.97
C SER A 93 -10.51 15.25 -10.61
N LYS A 94 -9.43 15.23 -9.82
CA LYS A 94 -9.32 15.98 -8.56
C LYS A 94 -9.31 17.49 -8.78
N GLU A 95 -8.59 17.99 -9.78
CA GLU A 95 -8.58 19.42 -10.14
C GLU A 95 -9.94 19.91 -10.65
N GLU A 96 -10.66 19.11 -11.44
CA GLU A 96 -11.97 19.45 -12.02
C GLU A 96 -13.11 19.36 -11.02
N SER A 97 -13.07 18.38 -10.09
CA SER A 97 -14.09 18.21 -9.04
C SER A 97 -13.84 19.07 -7.80
N GLY A 98 -12.59 19.43 -7.52
CA GLY A 98 -12.19 20.03 -6.24
C GLY A 98 -12.29 19.08 -5.04
N ALA A 99 -12.44 17.77 -5.28
CA ALA A 99 -12.62 16.78 -4.21
C ALA A 99 -11.34 16.59 -3.38
N THR A 100 -11.52 16.28 -2.09
CA THR A 100 -10.43 15.86 -1.20
C THR A 100 -10.79 14.59 -0.43
N LEU A 101 -9.79 13.75 -0.22
CA LEU A 101 -9.86 12.55 0.61
C LEU A 101 -9.00 12.78 1.85
N GLN A 102 -9.55 12.50 3.03
CA GLN A 102 -8.83 12.52 4.29
C GLN A 102 -8.92 11.16 4.98
N VAL A 103 -7.81 10.48 5.21
CA VAL A 103 -7.79 9.27 6.05
C VAL A 103 -8.17 9.62 7.48
N VAL A 104 -9.08 8.85 8.09
CA VAL A 104 -9.43 8.99 9.51
C VAL A 104 -9.07 7.74 10.30
N ASP A 105 -8.61 7.94 11.53
CA ASP A 105 -8.34 6.84 12.47
C ASP A 105 -9.63 6.12 12.91
N PRO A 106 -9.57 4.80 13.22
CA PRO A 106 -8.36 3.97 13.25
C PRO A 106 -8.05 3.29 11.91
N VAL A 107 -6.76 3.10 11.63
CA VAL A 107 -6.30 2.09 10.68
C VAL A 107 -6.52 0.70 11.28
N LEU A 108 -7.12 -0.21 10.52
CA LEU A 108 -7.49 -1.57 10.94
C LEU A 108 -6.72 -2.64 10.13
N PRO A 109 -6.44 -3.84 10.70
CA PRO A 109 -5.83 -4.92 9.95
C PRO A 109 -6.78 -5.49 8.87
N GLY A 110 -6.24 -5.83 7.71
CA GLY A 110 -6.96 -6.48 6.61
C GLY A 110 -7.01 -8.01 6.71
N ILE A 111 -7.26 -8.68 5.57
CA ILE A 111 -7.43 -10.14 5.50
C ILE A 111 -6.08 -10.87 5.64
N SER A 112 -4.95 -10.23 5.26
CA SER A 112 -3.59 -10.75 5.42
C SER A 112 -2.68 -9.79 6.20
N PRO A 113 -1.53 -10.25 6.72
CA PRO A 113 -0.56 -9.39 7.42
C PRO A 113 0.05 -8.27 6.56
N GLN A 114 -0.12 -8.33 5.23
CA GLN A 114 0.34 -7.33 4.26
C GLN A 114 -0.81 -6.37 3.87
N GLN A 115 -1.91 -6.33 4.62
CA GLN A 115 -3.08 -5.51 4.32
C GLN A 115 -3.55 -4.72 5.54
N VAL A 116 -3.97 -3.49 5.31
CA VAL A 116 -4.77 -2.70 6.25
C VAL A 116 -5.98 -2.09 5.55
N MET A 117 -6.95 -1.67 6.34
CA MET A 117 -8.17 -1.00 5.88
C MET A 117 -8.35 0.28 6.70
N ALA A 118 -8.72 1.37 6.06
CA ALA A 118 -9.05 2.64 6.71
C ALA A 118 -10.41 3.17 6.24
N THR A 119 -10.95 4.15 6.95
CA THR A 119 -12.05 4.97 6.46
C THR A 119 -11.49 6.27 5.91
N LEU A 120 -11.97 6.70 4.75
CA LEU A 120 -11.70 8.03 4.22
C LEU A 120 -12.91 8.93 4.45
N GLN A 121 -12.68 10.16 4.89
CA GLN A 121 -13.65 11.23 4.77
C GLN A 121 -13.47 11.87 3.40
N MET A 122 -14.46 11.74 2.52
CA MET A 122 -14.51 12.46 1.26
C MET A 122 -15.25 13.78 1.45
N GLU A 123 -14.65 14.87 0.97
CA GLU A 123 -15.26 16.20 0.84
C GLU A 123 -15.30 16.57 -0.64
N VAL A 124 -16.44 17.07 -1.10
CA VAL A 124 -16.65 17.57 -2.47
C VAL A 124 -17.39 18.90 -2.36
N PRO A 125 -16.99 19.95 -3.11
CA PRO A 125 -17.66 21.25 -3.07
C PRO A 125 -19.18 21.16 -3.26
N ASP A 126 -19.91 21.94 -2.46
CA ASP A 126 -21.38 22.01 -2.41
C ASP A 126 -22.12 20.69 -2.08
N LEU A 127 -21.41 19.64 -1.61
CA LEU A 127 -21.98 18.38 -1.10
C LEU A 127 -21.64 18.15 0.38
N ASP A 128 -22.42 17.29 1.04
CA ASP A 128 -22.14 16.85 2.41
C ASP A 128 -20.87 15.97 2.49
N LEU A 129 -20.27 15.91 3.68
CA LEU A 129 -19.14 15.03 4.00
C LEU A 129 -19.57 13.55 3.95
N ASN A 130 -19.01 12.77 3.03
CA ASN A 130 -19.34 11.36 2.82
C ASN A 130 -18.19 10.42 3.27
N PRO A 131 -18.40 9.52 4.25
CA PRO A 131 -17.42 8.52 4.62
C PRO A 131 -17.35 7.39 3.58
N VAL A 132 -16.13 6.96 3.25
CA VAL A 132 -15.84 5.80 2.40
C VAL A 132 -15.11 4.78 3.28
N GLU A 133 -15.84 3.76 3.74
CA GLU A 133 -15.33 2.78 4.69
C GLU A 133 -14.58 1.63 3.99
N GLY A 134 -13.57 1.09 4.67
CA GLY A 134 -12.89 -0.15 4.25
C GLY A 134 -11.93 0.01 3.08
N VAL A 135 -11.40 1.23 2.85
CA VAL A 135 -10.38 1.49 1.82
C VAL A 135 -9.11 0.73 2.16
N GLY A 136 -8.77 -0.22 1.30
CA GLY A 136 -7.70 -1.17 1.49
C GLY A 136 -6.36 -0.63 0.99
N PHE A 137 -5.31 -0.92 1.75
CA PHE A 137 -3.92 -0.65 1.39
C PHE A 137 -3.12 -1.95 1.55
N VAL A 138 -2.17 -2.16 0.65
CA VAL A 138 -1.30 -3.34 0.60
C VAL A 138 0.15 -2.95 0.89
N TYR A 139 0.90 -3.84 1.54
CA TYR A 139 2.35 -3.70 1.69
C TYR A 139 3.05 -4.53 0.61
N ASP A 140 3.64 -3.84 -0.37
CA ASP A 140 4.24 -4.41 -1.57
C ASP A 140 5.57 -3.72 -1.91
N ASP A 141 6.54 -4.49 -2.40
CA ASP A 141 7.96 -4.12 -2.59
C ASP A 141 8.56 -3.24 -1.47
N GLY A 142 8.19 -3.52 -0.21
CA GLY A 142 8.70 -2.82 0.97
C GLY A 142 8.02 -1.48 1.29
N GLN A 143 6.92 -1.12 0.63
CA GLN A 143 6.16 0.10 0.90
C GLN A 143 4.64 -0.15 0.93
N TRP A 144 3.91 0.72 1.62
CA TRP A 144 2.44 0.71 1.59
C TRP A 144 1.93 1.40 0.32
N LYS A 145 0.95 0.78 -0.34
CA LYS A 145 0.29 1.23 -1.58
C LYS A 145 -1.23 1.12 -1.45
N LEU A 146 -2.00 1.87 -2.24
CA LEU A 146 -3.46 1.69 -2.35
C LEU A 146 -3.78 0.35 -3.06
N GLU A 147 -4.73 -0.43 -2.53
CA GLU A 147 -5.20 -1.69 -3.16
C GLU A 147 -5.76 -1.40 -4.56
N ARG A 148 -5.37 -2.21 -5.57
CA ARG A 148 -5.74 -1.99 -6.99
C ARG A 148 -7.25 -1.85 -7.16
N ARG A 149 -7.99 -2.76 -6.54
CA ARG A 149 -9.46 -2.82 -6.58
C ARG A 149 -10.10 -1.51 -6.06
N TRP A 150 -9.49 -0.84 -5.09
CA TRP A 150 -9.96 0.45 -4.60
C TRP A 150 -9.60 1.60 -5.54
N ALA A 151 -8.37 1.63 -6.07
CA ALA A 151 -7.98 2.61 -7.09
C ALA A 151 -8.92 2.56 -8.31
N CYS A 152 -9.17 1.36 -8.85
CA CYS A 152 -10.10 1.15 -9.95
C CYS A 152 -11.56 1.50 -9.60
N THR A 153 -12.00 1.28 -8.37
CA THR A 153 -13.35 1.67 -7.92
C THR A 153 -13.53 3.20 -7.93
N LEU A 154 -12.52 3.95 -7.46
CA LEU A 154 -12.50 5.41 -7.51
C LEU A 154 -12.50 5.91 -8.96
N VAL A 155 -11.66 5.34 -9.82
CA VAL A 155 -11.57 5.71 -11.25
C VAL A 155 -12.89 5.44 -11.97
N ASN A 156 -13.52 4.27 -11.77
CA ASN A 156 -14.83 3.97 -12.35
C ASN A 156 -15.89 5.01 -11.95
N THR A 157 -15.85 5.47 -10.70
CA THR A 157 -16.79 6.48 -10.17
C THR A 157 -16.64 7.84 -10.83
N VAL A 158 -15.43 8.24 -11.23
CA VAL A 158 -15.16 9.58 -11.80
C VAL A 158 -14.91 9.61 -13.32
N ALA A 159 -14.57 8.47 -13.92
CA ALA A 159 -14.04 8.39 -15.28
C ALA A 159 -14.28 7.00 -15.93
N ALA A 160 -15.49 6.42 -15.78
CA ALA A 160 -15.86 5.11 -16.35
C ALA A 160 -15.50 4.92 -17.85
N ASP A 161 -15.62 5.97 -18.68
CA ASP A 161 -15.26 5.93 -20.11
C ASP A 161 -13.74 5.87 -20.37
N GLN A 162 -12.90 5.93 -19.33
CA GLN A 162 -11.44 6.04 -19.37
C GLN A 162 -10.75 5.05 -18.40
N LEU A 163 -11.36 3.89 -18.15
CA LEU A 163 -10.74 2.80 -17.38
C LEU A 163 -9.48 2.26 -18.11
N PRO A 164 -8.34 2.11 -17.41
CA PRO A 164 -7.13 1.49 -17.96
C PRO A 164 -7.24 -0.04 -17.98
N PRO A 165 -6.37 -0.76 -18.73
CA PRO A 165 -6.33 -2.22 -18.75
C PRO A 165 -6.22 -2.88 -17.36
N LEU A 166 -5.50 -2.23 -16.44
CA LEU A 166 -5.35 -2.63 -15.03
C LEU A 166 -6.68 -2.73 -14.24
N CYS A 167 -7.77 -2.18 -14.79
CA CYS A 167 -9.09 -2.19 -14.17
C CYS A 167 -10.14 -3.00 -14.97
N GLU A 168 -9.76 -3.66 -16.07
CA GLU A 168 -10.68 -4.47 -16.89
C GLU A 168 -11.16 -5.74 -16.15
N ASP A 169 -10.35 -6.29 -15.24
CA ASP A 169 -10.69 -7.46 -14.43
C ASP A 169 -11.77 -7.15 -13.38
N VAL A 170 -11.55 -6.11 -12.56
CA VAL A 170 -12.49 -5.67 -11.52
C VAL A 170 -13.75 -5.01 -12.08
N ALA A 171 -13.75 -4.59 -13.36
CA ALA A 171 -14.96 -4.25 -14.08
C ALA A 171 -15.76 -5.51 -14.49
N ALA A 172 -15.08 -6.54 -15.00
CA ALA A 172 -15.72 -7.81 -15.38
C ALA A 172 -16.32 -8.55 -14.17
N GLU A 173 -15.74 -8.44 -12.97
CA GLU A 173 -16.31 -8.96 -11.73
C GLU A 173 -17.60 -8.22 -11.28
N GLN A 174 -17.81 -6.97 -11.70
CA GLN A 174 -19.02 -6.19 -11.37
C GLN A 174 -20.19 -6.45 -12.34
N ASP A 175 -19.89 -6.73 -13.61
CA ASP A 175 -20.89 -7.15 -14.61
C ASP A 175 -21.19 -8.66 -14.58
N ALA A 176 -20.49 -9.43 -13.76
CA ALA A 176 -20.79 -10.84 -13.52
C ALA A 176 -22.17 -10.98 -12.85
N PRO A 177 -23.19 -11.59 -13.50
CA PRO A 177 -24.45 -11.86 -12.84
C PRO A 177 -24.18 -12.87 -11.72
N ALA A 178 -24.57 -12.52 -10.48
CA ALA A 178 -24.37 -13.37 -9.31
C ALA A 178 -24.81 -14.81 -9.61
N GLU A 179 -23.85 -15.73 -9.67
CA GLU A 179 -24.12 -17.11 -10.11
C GLU A 179 -25.20 -17.73 -9.22
N ASP A 180 -26.16 -18.40 -9.86
CA ASP A 180 -27.38 -18.92 -9.24
C ASP A 180 -27.03 -19.89 -8.11
N ALA A 181 -26.97 -19.35 -6.88
CA ALA A 181 -26.57 -20.09 -5.70
C ALA A 181 -27.55 -21.26 -5.53
N PRO A 182 -27.12 -22.53 -5.70
CA PRO A 182 -28.05 -23.64 -5.77
C PRO A 182 -28.86 -23.72 -4.49
N ALA A 183 -30.16 -23.48 -4.60
CA ALA A 183 -31.05 -23.49 -3.44
C ALA A 183 -30.92 -24.85 -2.74
N GLU A 184 -30.40 -24.85 -1.51
CA GLU A 184 -30.19 -26.08 -0.76
C GLU A 184 -31.53 -26.79 -0.54
N ASP A 185 -31.72 -27.91 -1.26
CA ASP A 185 -32.92 -28.73 -1.22
C ASP A 185 -33.01 -29.41 0.16
N ALA A 186 -33.64 -28.69 1.11
CA ALA A 186 -33.68 -29.06 2.52
C ALA A 186 -34.46 -30.37 2.72
N PRO A 187 -33.80 -31.47 3.12
CA PRO A 187 -34.43 -32.79 3.13
C PRO A 187 -35.43 -32.90 4.28
N ALA A 188 -36.72 -32.89 3.95
CA ALA A 188 -37.81 -33.00 4.93
C ALA A 188 -37.74 -34.29 5.75
N ASN A 189 -37.74 -34.14 7.09
CA ASN A 189 -38.01 -35.18 8.10
C ASN A 189 -38.80 -34.56 9.26
#